data_AF-A0ABD2MW10-F1
#
_entry.id   AF-A0ABD2MW10-F1
#
_cell.length_a   1.000
_cell.length_b   1.000
_cell.length_c   1.000
_cell.angle_alpha   90.00
_cell.angle_beta   90.00
_cell.angle_gamma   90.00
#
_symmetry.space_group_name_H-M   'P 1'
#
loop_
_entity.id
_entity.type
_entity.pdbx_description
1 polymer ?
#
loop_
_entity_poly.entity_id
_entity_poly.type
_entity_poly.pdbx_seq_one_letter_code
_entity_poly.pdbx_strand_id
1 'polypeptide(L)'
;MKEDLLTKIERLGDKLPPNTLDQLIDELGGPENVAEMTGRKGRVVQTEDGGIQYESRSEQDVPLETLNLTEKQRFMDGEKDVAIISEAASSGISLQSDRRAKNQRRRVHITLELPWSADRAIQQFGRTHRSNQVNAPEYIFLISDLAGERRFASIVAKRLESLGALTHGDRRATETRDLSQFNIDNKYGRSALEATMKAVMGYEAPVVPPPKDYKGDFFKDVAAALVGVGLIVNSESMPGVLSLDKDYNNMSKFLNRILGMPVELQNRLFRYFTDTLSAIIIQAKRSGRFDLGILDLGAGGEVVKRVRTVTFLRKHATGTAPTELHTVHVERGMSWPEALEKLSELAGDSEGFYVSHQVRNGKHTAILAVEADTGTKKKAESKKEQMFSVYRPNTGLQFRQESLAELEKKYKKVESGDAEKPWTEQYDSSVNTCSHAYWRGNCRMVNLGQDCEIGLRRRTYNVVSGSVLSVWSRVEGVLASKNGTHNNKMQVIRLRTKDDMKIVGTLIPKNCVDALIEALSSDAEKVDEQKFT
;
A
#
# COMPACT_ATOMS: atom_id res chain seq x y z
N MET A 1 -24.56 41.31 -21.09
CA MET A 1 -24.11 40.15 -20.27
C MET A 1 -23.35 39.13 -21.10
N LYS A 2 -23.88 38.63 -22.23
CA LYS A 2 -23.17 37.68 -23.12
C LYS A 2 -21.86 38.24 -23.70
N GLU A 3 -21.89 39.43 -24.31
CA GLU A 3 -20.68 40.07 -24.87
C GLU A 3 -19.63 40.36 -23.80
N ASP A 4 -20.05 40.90 -22.65
CA ASP A 4 -19.15 41.17 -21.54
C ASP A 4 -18.50 39.88 -20.97
N LEU A 5 -19.23 38.76 -20.96
CA LEU A 5 -18.67 37.45 -20.61
C LEU A 5 -17.72 36.93 -21.69
N LEU A 6 -18.03 37.12 -22.98
CA LEU A 6 -17.15 36.73 -24.09
C LEU A 6 -15.83 37.54 -24.06
N THR A 7 -15.90 38.85 -23.84
CA THR A 7 -14.70 39.71 -23.68
C THR A 7 -13.88 39.31 -22.45
N LYS A 8 -14.53 38.91 -21.35
CA LYS A 8 -13.84 38.37 -20.17
C LYS A 8 -13.19 37.02 -20.47
N ILE A 9 -13.86 36.15 -21.23
CA ILE A 9 -13.32 34.85 -21.66
C ILE A 9 -12.13 35.05 -22.59
N GLU A 10 -12.18 35.96 -23.57
CA GLU A 10 -11.04 36.28 -24.45
C GLU A 10 -9.83 36.76 -23.66
N ARG A 11 -10.03 37.72 -22.73
CA ARG A 11 -8.96 38.19 -21.82
C ARG A 11 -8.39 37.10 -20.91
N LEU A 12 -9.20 36.10 -20.57
CA LEU A 12 -8.77 34.96 -19.77
C LEU A 12 -8.08 33.90 -20.64
N GLY A 13 -8.50 33.75 -21.89
CA GLY A 13 -8.01 32.78 -22.86
C GLY A 13 -6.52 32.92 -23.09
N ASP A 14 -6.02 34.15 -23.20
CA ASP A 14 -4.59 34.45 -23.32
C ASP A 14 -3.76 33.99 -22.10
N LYS A 15 -4.41 33.73 -20.96
CA LYS A 15 -3.77 33.33 -19.69
C LYS A 15 -4.04 31.89 -19.31
N LEU A 16 -5.02 31.23 -19.93
CA LEU A 16 -5.35 29.85 -19.65
C LEU A 16 -4.46 28.94 -20.50
N PRO A 17 -3.92 27.85 -19.93
CA PRO A 17 -3.22 26.87 -20.73
C PRO A 17 -4.19 26.25 -21.76
N PRO A 18 -3.72 25.90 -22.96
CA PRO A 18 -4.51 25.16 -23.92
C PRO A 18 -4.95 23.80 -23.34
N ASN A 19 -5.91 23.14 -23.99
CA ASN A 19 -6.31 21.80 -23.59
C ASN A 19 -5.10 20.86 -23.66
N THR A 20 -4.68 20.35 -22.51
CA THR A 20 -3.43 19.59 -22.38
C THR A 20 -3.42 18.31 -23.20
N LEU A 21 -4.57 17.65 -23.35
CA LEU A 21 -4.66 16.42 -24.14
C LEU A 21 -4.62 16.71 -25.65
N ASP A 22 -5.25 17.81 -26.10
CA ASP A 22 -5.20 18.22 -27.51
C ASP A 22 -3.78 18.65 -27.89
N GLN A 23 -3.13 19.46 -27.04
CA GLN A 23 -1.73 19.84 -27.23
C GLN A 23 -0.81 18.60 -27.24
N LEU A 24 -1.02 17.64 -26.34
CA LEU A 24 -0.23 16.42 -26.29
C LEU A 24 -0.42 15.56 -27.56
N ILE A 25 -1.65 15.46 -28.08
CA ILE A 25 -1.92 14.74 -29.32
C ILE A 25 -1.19 15.41 -30.48
N ASP A 26 -1.28 16.73 -30.58
CA ASP A 26 -0.65 17.51 -31.64
C ASP A 26 0.89 17.36 -31.63
N GLU A 27 1.53 17.59 -30.47
CA GLU A 27 2.99 17.47 -30.31
C GLU A 27 3.50 16.03 -30.54
N LEU A 28 2.65 15.02 -30.38
CA LEU A 28 2.98 13.61 -30.65
C LEU A 28 2.73 13.19 -32.11
N GLY A 29 2.50 14.13 -33.03
CA GLY A 29 2.30 13.85 -34.45
C GLY A 29 0.84 13.74 -34.86
N GLY A 30 -0.06 14.28 -34.05
CA GLY A 30 -1.48 14.41 -34.35
C GLY A 30 -2.28 13.10 -34.29
N PRO A 31 -3.56 13.17 -34.68
CA PRO A 31 -4.48 12.04 -34.66
C PRO A 31 -4.05 10.79 -35.40
N GLU A 32 -3.29 10.96 -36.48
CA GLU A 32 -2.84 9.85 -37.32
C GLU A 32 -1.78 9.01 -36.62
N ASN A 33 -0.98 9.59 -35.73
CA ASN A 33 0.02 8.86 -34.96
C ASN A 33 -0.46 8.42 -33.57
N VAL A 34 -1.46 9.11 -33.01
CA VAL A 34 -1.94 8.89 -31.64
C VAL A 34 -3.26 8.13 -31.62
N ALA A 35 -3.24 6.95 -30.99
CA ALA A 35 -4.42 6.16 -30.68
C ALA A 35 -5.09 6.65 -29.40
N GLU A 36 -6.07 7.54 -29.56
CA GLU A 36 -6.83 8.09 -28.44
C GLU A 36 -7.95 7.13 -28.02
N MET A 37 -7.87 6.60 -26.78
CA MET A 37 -8.89 5.77 -26.15
C MET A 37 -9.40 6.47 -24.89
N THR A 38 -10.14 7.57 -25.09
CA THR A 38 -10.73 8.37 -24.00
C THR A 38 -12.25 8.43 -24.09
N GLY A 39 -12.89 8.92 -23.02
CA GLY A 39 -14.33 9.19 -23.01
C GLY A 39 -14.76 10.49 -23.72
N ARG A 40 -13.83 11.23 -24.35
CA ARG A 40 -14.14 12.52 -25.02
C ARG A 40 -14.92 12.30 -26.31
N LYS A 41 -15.93 13.13 -26.58
CA LYS A 41 -16.72 13.07 -27.83
C LYS A 41 -16.11 13.83 -29.00
N GLY A 42 -15.19 14.75 -28.73
CA GLY A 42 -14.49 15.51 -29.75
C GLY A 42 -13.21 16.13 -29.19
N ARG A 43 -12.40 16.63 -30.11
CA ARG A 43 -11.09 17.22 -29.87
C ARG A 43 -10.90 18.44 -30.75
N VAL A 44 -9.90 19.23 -30.43
CA VAL A 44 -9.46 20.36 -31.26
C VAL A 44 -8.19 19.94 -31.98
N VAL A 45 -8.16 20.11 -33.30
CA VAL A 45 -7.02 19.73 -34.15
C VAL A 45 -6.54 20.94 -34.93
N GLN A 46 -5.23 21.07 -35.06
CA GLN A 46 -4.61 22.08 -35.91
C GLN A 46 -4.55 21.56 -37.35
N THR A 47 -5.07 22.32 -38.30
CA THR A 47 -4.99 22.02 -39.73
C THR A 47 -3.60 22.38 -40.28
N GLU A 48 -3.25 21.84 -41.44
CA GLU A 48 -1.97 22.14 -42.12
C GLU A 48 -1.75 23.64 -42.36
N ASP A 49 -2.84 24.41 -42.49
CA ASP A 49 -2.82 25.88 -42.65
C ASP A 49 -2.61 26.64 -41.33
N GLY A 50 -2.40 25.94 -40.21
CA GLY A 50 -2.29 26.53 -38.86
C GLY A 50 -3.63 26.99 -38.27
N GLY A 51 -4.75 26.66 -38.92
CA GLY A 51 -6.10 26.89 -38.41
C GLY A 51 -6.46 25.89 -37.31
N ILE A 52 -7.35 26.29 -36.41
CA ILE A 52 -7.83 25.43 -35.32
C ILE A 52 -9.26 25.00 -35.64
N GLN A 53 -9.51 23.70 -35.72
CA GLN A 53 -10.85 23.15 -36.01
C GLN A 53 -11.28 22.15 -34.93
N TYR A 54 -12.57 22.18 -34.58
CA TYR A 54 -13.17 21.15 -33.74
C TYR A 54 -13.53 19.93 -34.58
N GLU A 55 -13.05 18.76 -34.16
CA GLU A 55 -13.28 17.47 -34.80
C GLU A 55 -14.08 16.55 -33.86
N SER A 56 -15.18 15.99 -34.37
CA SER A 56 -15.93 14.95 -33.66
C SER A 56 -15.16 13.63 -33.74
N ARG A 57 -14.93 12.97 -32.60
CA ARG A 57 -14.28 11.65 -32.55
C ARG A 57 -15.23 10.54 -32.99
N SER A 58 -16.53 10.73 -32.84
CA SER A 58 -17.54 9.79 -33.34
C SER A 58 -17.90 10.14 -34.78
N GLU A 59 -17.68 9.21 -35.70
CA GLU A 59 -18.44 9.13 -36.95
C GLU A 59 -19.93 8.92 -36.59
N GLN A 60 -20.85 9.47 -37.39
CA GLN A 60 -22.28 9.33 -37.14
C GLN A 60 -22.65 7.83 -36.98
N ASP A 61 -23.34 7.49 -35.89
CA ASP A 61 -23.83 6.16 -35.52
C ASP A 61 -22.84 5.11 -34.97
N VAL A 62 -21.57 5.44 -34.69
CA VAL A 62 -20.63 4.49 -34.05
C VAL A 62 -20.53 4.70 -32.54
N PRO A 63 -20.83 3.68 -31.69
CA PRO A 63 -20.62 3.77 -30.25
C PRO A 63 -19.15 4.06 -29.89
N LEU A 64 -18.93 4.91 -28.88
CA LEU A 64 -17.58 5.26 -28.37
C LEU A 64 -16.73 4.04 -27.99
N GLU A 65 -17.37 2.97 -27.53
CA GLU A 65 -16.68 1.71 -27.20
C GLU A 65 -16.09 1.05 -28.46
N THR A 66 -16.84 1.04 -29.56
CA THR A 66 -16.38 0.54 -30.86
C THR A 66 -15.22 1.38 -31.38
N LEU A 67 -15.28 2.71 -31.24
CA LEU A 67 -14.19 3.60 -31.61
C LEU A 67 -12.90 3.28 -30.83
N ASN A 68 -13.00 3.11 -29.51
CA ASN A 68 -11.84 2.78 -28.67
C ASN A 68 -11.25 1.41 -29.03
N LEU A 69 -12.07 0.43 -29.45
CA LEU A 69 -11.59 -0.86 -29.94
C LEU A 69 -10.87 -0.75 -31.29
N THR A 70 -11.37 0.09 -32.20
CA THR A 70 -10.70 0.38 -33.48
C THR A 70 -9.34 1.05 -33.23
N GLU A 71 -9.28 2.08 -32.39
CA GLU A 71 -8.04 2.77 -32.03
C GLU A 71 -7.02 1.83 -31.35
N LYS A 72 -7.48 0.94 -30.45
CA LYS A 72 -6.65 -0.14 -29.91
C LYS A 72 -6.07 -1.01 -31.03
N GLN A 73 -6.89 -1.37 -32.02
CA GLN A 73 -6.45 -2.25 -33.10
C GLN A 73 -5.38 -1.58 -33.96
N ARG A 74 -5.58 -0.31 -34.35
CA ARG A 74 -4.58 0.50 -35.08
C ARG A 74 -3.23 0.56 -34.36
N PHE A 75 -3.24 0.77 -33.04
CA PHE A 75 -2.03 0.74 -32.22
C PHE A 75 -1.36 -0.65 -32.19
N MET A 76 -2.16 -1.71 -32.02
CA MET A 76 -1.66 -3.09 -31.95
C MET A 76 -1.17 -3.64 -33.31
N ASP A 77 -1.65 -3.07 -34.41
CA ASP A 77 -1.19 -3.37 -35.77
C ASP A 77 0.02 -2.53 -36.19
N GLY A 78 0.38 -1.53 -35.37
CA GLY A 78 1.52 -0.65 -35.58
C GLY A 78 1.25 0.47 -36.59
N GLU A 79 -0.02 0.77 -36.86
CA GLU A 79 -0.42 1.95 -37.66
C GLU A 79 -0.22 3.23 -36.86
N LYS A 80 -0.38 3.16 -35.54
CA LYS A 80 -0.19 4.27 -34.60
C LYS A 80 0.88 3.91 -33.57
N ASP A 81 1.80 4.83 -33.32
CA ASP A 81 2.94 4.58 -32.42
C ASP A 81 2.63 4.89 -30.95
N VAL A 82 1.67 5.77 -30.68
CA VAL A 82 1.32 6.24 -29.33
C VAL A 82 -0.10 5.83 -28.99
N ALA A 83 -0.35 5.40 -27.75
CA ALA A 83 -1.70 5.18 -27.23
C ALA A 83 -1.94 6.04 -25.99
N ILE A 84 -3.04 6.80 -25.97
CA ILE A 84 -3.48 7.56 -24.80
C ILE A 84 -4.75 6.93 -24.25
N ILE A 85 -4.73 6.54 -22.97
CA ILE A 85 -5.84 5.90 -22.28
C ILE A 85 -6.29 6.73 -21.08
N SER A 86 -7.61 6.72 -20.81
CA SER A 86 -8.20 7.29 -19.59
C SER A 86 -8.95 6.21 -18.80
N GLU A 87 -9.46 6.51 -17.60
CA GLU A 87 -10.28 5.56 -16.82
C GLU A 87 -11.50 5.07 -17.61
N ALA A 88 -12.05 5.88 -18.53
CA ALA A 88 -13.16 5.50 -19.41
C ALA A 88 -12.83 4.34 -20.39
N ALA A 89 -11.55 4.03 -20.60
CA ALA A 89 -11.10 2.90 -21.41
C ALA A 89 -10.96 1.58 -20.60
N SER A 90 -11.43 1.54 -19.35
CA SER A 90 -11.30 0.37 -18.47
C SER A 90 -12.04 -0.89 -18.93
N SER A 91 -12.87 -0.81 -19.98
CA SER A 91 -13.63 -1.92 -20.58
C SER A 91 -12.73 -2.89 -21.38
N GLY A 92 -11.98 -3.74 -20.67
CA GLY A 92 -11.35 -4.92 -21.29
C GLY A 92 -10.18 -4.68 -22.27
N ILE A 93 -9.84 -3.43 -22.60
CA ILE A 93 -8.76 -3.09 -23.54
C ILE A 93 -7.41 -3.64 -23.07
N SER A 94 -6.63 -4.15 -24.03
CA SER A 94 -5.37 -4.87 -23.83
C SER A 94 -4.33 -4.31 -24.81
N LEU A 95 -3.24 -3.76 -24.29
CA LEU A 95 -2.19 -3.04 -25.03
C LEU A 95 -0.80 -3.62 -24.81
N GLN A 96 -0.68 -4.78 -24.14
CA GLN A 96 0.60 -5.47 -23.98
C GLN A 96 1.24 -5.81 -25.33
N SER A 97 2.56 -5.99 -25.36
CA SER A 97 3.27 -6.52 -26.53
C SER A 97 2.99 -8.03 -26.69
N ASP A 98 1.75 -8.39 -27.04
CA ASP A 98 1.30 -9.79 -27.19
C ASP A 98 2.07 -10.47 -28.33
N ARG A 99 2.50 -11.72 -28.14
CA ARG A 99 3.16 -12.53 -29.18
C ARG A 99 2.32 -12.68 -30.45
N ARG A 100 1.00 -12.54 -30.35
CA ARG A 100 0.06 -12.65 -31.48
C ARG A 100 -0.17 -11.33 -32.20
N ALA A 101 0.23 -10.21 -31.61
CA ALA A 101 0.08 -8.90 -32.22
C ALA A 101 1.23 -8.59 -33.18
N LYS A 102 0.96 -7.77 -34.19
CA LYS A 102 1.97 -7.29 -35.14
C LYS A 102 2.93 -6.30 -34.46
N ASN A 103 2.41 -5.38 -33.65
CA ASN A 103 3.23 -4.47 -32.85
C ASN A 103 3.72 -5.14 -31.55
N GLN A 104 4.96 -5.64 -31.58
CA GLN A 104 5.63 -6.29 -30.45
C GLN A 104 6.66 -5.39 -29.74
N ARG A 105 6.73 -4.10 -30.08
CA ARG A 105 7.68 -3.14 -29.48
C ARG A 105 7.51 -3.07 -27.95
N ARG A 106 8.60 -2.81 -27.21
CA ARG A 106 8.53 -2.63 -25.76
C ARG A 106 7.59 -1.46 -25.43
N ARG A 107 6.70 -1.65 -24.45
CA ARG A 107 5.76 -0.60 -24.03
C ARG A 107 6.44 0.29 -23.01
N VAL A 108 6.44 1.60 -23.24
CA VAL A 108 6.78 2.62 -22.24
C VAL A 108 5.47 3.24 -21.77
N HIS A 109 5.01 2.87 -20.58
CA HIS A 109 3.76 3.35 -20.00
C HIS A 109 4.05 4.56 -19.13
N ILE A 110 3.70 5.74 -19.65
CA ILE A 110 3.80 7.01 -18.93
C ILE A 110 2.46 7.29 -18.25
N THR A 111 2.47 7.46 -16.93
CA THR A 111 1.27 7.79 -16.17
C THR A 111 1.32 9.24 -15.73
N LEU A 112 0.44 10.04 -16.32
CA LEU A 112 0.28 11.48 -16.05
C LEU A 112 -0.54 11.72 -14.78
N GLU A 113 -1.60 10.94 -14.58
CA GLU A 113 -2.46 11.03 -13.40
C GLU A 113 -2.57 9.64 -12.78
N LEU A 114 -2.18 9.52 -11.51
CA LEU A 114 -2.28 8.28 -10.77
C LEU A 114 -3.63 8.18 -10.07
N PRO A 115 -4.36 7.06 -10.23
CA PRO A 115 -5.57 6.84 -9.45
C PRO A 115 -5.26 6.90 -7.95
N TRP A 116 -6.13 7.57 -7.19
CA TRP A 116 -6.04 7.62 -5.73
C TRP A 116 -6.11 6.23 -5.06
N SER A 117 -6.68 5.24 -5.76
CA SER A 117 -6.71 3.85 -5.35
C SER A 117 -5.62 3.04 -6.04
N ALA A 118 -4.76 2.41 -5.26
CA ALA A 118 -3.71 1.57 -5.80
C ALA A 118 -4.24 0.32 -6.51
N ASP A 119 -5.46 -0.16 -6.21
CA ASP A 119 -6.09 -1.26 -6.95
C ASP A 119 -6.49 -0.82 -8.36
N ARG A 120 -7.03 0.39 -8.49
CA ARG A 120 -7.35 0.98 -9.80
C ARG A 120 -6.10 1.20 -10.63
N ALA A 121 -5.02 1.68 -10.00
CA ALA A 121 -3.74 1.84 -10.67
C ALA A 121 -3.20 0.50 -11.21
N ILE A 122 -3.23 -0.57 -10.40
CA ILE A 122 -2.85 -1.93 -10.85
C ILE A 122 -3.69 -2.38 -12.05
N GLN A 123 -5.01 -2.15 -12.01
CA GLN A 123 -5.90 -2.50 -13.12
C GLN A 123 -5.56 -1.75 -14.41
N GLN A 124 -5.09 -0.49 -14.30
CA GLN A 124 -4.60 0.31 -15.42
C GLN A 124 -3.25 -0.22 -15.95
N PHE A 125 -2.34 -0.64 -15.07
CA PHE A 125 -1.06 -1.22 -15.49
C PHE A 125 -1.20 -2.61 -16.09
N GLY A 126 -2.20 -3.39 -15.65
CA GLY A 126 -2.58 -4.67 -16.23
C GLY A 126 -3.09 -4.57 -17.68
N ARG A 127 -3.22 -3.35 -18.23
CA ARG A 127 -3.51 -3.12 -19.65
C ARG A 127 -2.28 -3.31 -20.52
N THR A 128 -1.10 -2.97 -20.01
CA THR A 128 0.18 -3.11 -20.72
C THR A 128 1.01 -4.29 -20.21
N HIS A 129 0.68 -4.85 -19.05
CA HIS A 129 1.37 -6.00 -18.45
C HIS A 129 0.44 -7.21 -18.32
N ARG A 130 0.61 -8.22 -19.18
CA ARG A 130 -0.18 -9.46 -19.18
C ARG A 130 0.66 -10.69 -19.50
N SER A 131 0.11 -11.86 -19.18
CA SER A 131 0.65 -13.14 -19.66
C SER A 131 0.70 -13.16 -21.20
N ASN A 132 1.71 -13.83 -21.76
CA ASN A 132 1.98 -13.92 -23.21
C ASN A 132 2.56 -12.65 -23.89
N GLN A 133 3.11 -11.71 -23.12
CA GLN A 133 3.88 -10.59 -23.69
C GLN A 133 5.31 -11.01 -24.08
N VAL A 134 5.82 -10.45 -25.19
CA VAL A 134 7.22 -10.62 -25.63
C VAL A 134 8.17 -9.86 -24.71
N ASN A 135 7.84 -8.61 -24.41
CA ASN A 135 8.66 -7.70 -23.62
C ASN A 135 7.89 -7.24 -22.38
N ALA A 136 8.59 -7.05 -21.25
CA ALA A 136 8.01 -6.37 -20.10
C ALA A 136 7.91 -4.86 -20.34
N PRO A 137 6.80 -4.20 -19.96
CA PRO A 137 6.67 -2.76 -20.07
C PRO A 137 7.65 -2.04 -19.12
N GLU A 138 8.05 -0.83 -19.49
CA GLU A 138 8.66 0.15 -18.60
C GLU A 138 7.58 1.11 -18.11
N TYR A 139 7.64 1.50 -16.83
CA TYR A 139 6.70 2.44 -16.23
C TYR A 139 7.38 3.74 -15.85
N ILE A 140 6.80 4.86 -16.27
CA ILE A 140 7.27 6.21 -15.92
C ILE A 140 6.13 6.92 -15.20
N PHE A 141 6.35 7.29 -13.93
CA PHE A 141 5.40 8.07 -13.15
C PHE A 141 5.78 9.54 -13.18
N LEU A 142 4.86 10.38 -13.66
CA LEU A 142 4.99 11.83 -13.56
C LEU A 142 4.24 12.27 -12.31
N ILE A 143 4.98 12.85 -11.36
CA ILE A 143 4.49 13.19 -10.03
C ILE A 143 4.86 14.64 -9.77
N SER A 144 3.88 15.49 -9.48
CA SER A 144 4.15 16.86 -9.07
C SER A 144 4.61 16.93 -7.61
N ASP A 145 5.13 18.09 -7.18
CA ASP A 145 5.57 18.28 -5.79
C ASP A 145 4.40 18.41 -4.77
N LEU A 146 3.18 18.10 -5.20
CA LEU A 146 1.99 18.08 -4.36
C LEU A 146 2.09 16.93 -3.34
N ALA A 147 1.83 17.25 -2.06
CA ALA A 147 1.94 16.30 -0.95
C ALA A 147 0.98 15.11 -1.09
N GLY A 148 -0.17 15.33 -1.74
CA GLY A 148 -1.07 14.25 -2.15
C GLY A 148 -0.35 13.30 -3.10
N GLU A 149 -0.04 13.76 -4.32
CA GLU A 149 0.49 12.92 -5.41
C GLU A 149 1.74 12.13 -5.03
N ARG A 150 2.73 12.76 -4.37
CA ARG A 150 3.96 12.06 -3.93
C ARG A 150 3.65 10.86 -3.03
N ARG A 151 2.71 11.03 -2.09
CA ARG A 151 2.33 9.95 -1.17
C ARG A 151 1.61 8.83 -1.91
N PHE A 152 0.67 9.14 -2.79
CA PHE A 152 -0.07 8.11 -3.55
C PHE A 152 0.82 7.36 -4.54
N ALA A 153 1.71 8.05 -5.24
CA ALA A 153 2.66 7.42 -6.15
C ALA A 153 3.57 6.41 -5.45
N SER A 154 4.06 6.73 -4.24
CA SER A 154 4.87 5.80 -3.45
C SER A 154 4.12 4.52 -3.04
N ILE A 155 2.79 4.59 -2.88
CA ILE A 155 1.94 3.43 -2.56
C ILE A 155 1.74 2.57 -3.81
N VAL A 156 1.45 3.20 -4.94
CA VAL A 156 1.18 2.54 -6.21
C VAL A 156 2.41 1.82 -6.74
N ALA A 157 3.54 2.53 -6.82
CA ALA A 157 4.82 1.97 -7.30
C ALA A 157 5.24 0.74 -6.48
N LYS A 158 4.90 0.72 -5.20
CA LYS A 158 5.19 -0.39 -4.31
C LYS A 158 4.23 -1.58 -4.43
N ARG A 159 2.96 -1.36 -4.75
CA ARG A 159 2.06 -2.46 -5.11
C ARG A 159 2.47 -3.10 -6.43
N LEU A 160 2.97 -2.31 -7.39
CA LEU A 160 3.56 -2.82 -8.62
C LEU A 160 4.79 -3.69 -8.35
N GLU A 161 5.63 -3.33 -7.38
CA GLU A 161 6.77 -4.16 -6.95
C GLU A 161 6.29 -5.52 -6.41
N SER A 162 5.25 -5.54 -5.58
CA SER A 162 4.65 -6.77 -5.04
C SER A 162 4.06 -7.69 -6.13
N LEU A 163 3.74 -7.15 -7.32
CA LEU A 163 3.21 -7.91 -8.45
C LEU A 163 4.31 -8.47 -9.38
N GLY A 164 5.58 -8.22 -9.07
CA GLY A 164 6.71 -8.66 -9.90
C GLY A 164 6.83 -7.92 -11.24
N ALA A 165 6.08 -6.82 -11.41
CA ALA A 165 6.09 -6.01 -12.64
C ALA A 165 7.30 -5.06 -12.73
N LEU A 166 8.03 -4.87 -11.63
CA LEU A 166 9.28 -4.13 -11.59
C LEU A 166 10.45 -5.13 -11.63
N THR A 167 10.92 -5.44 -12.83
CA THR A 167 12.19 -6.16 -13.04
C THR A 167 13.26 -5.17 -13.49
N HIS A 168 14.25 -4.96 -12.61
CA HIS A 168 15.50 -4.23 -12.80
C HIS A 168 15.40 -2.73 -13.15
N GLY A 169 15.89 -1.86 -12.24
CA GLY A 169 16.34 -0.52 -12.65
C GLY A 169 16.28 0.59 -11.61
N ASP A 170 15.18 0.71 -10.83
CA ASP A 170 15.06 1.83 -9.88
C ASP A 170 14.22 1.47 -8.65
N ARG A 171 14.87 0.87 -7.64
CA ARG A 171 14.29 0.51 -6.35
C ARG A 171 14.33 1.64 -5.31
N ARG A 172 14.81 2.83 -5.69
CA ARG A 172 15.20 3.89 -4.76
C ARG A 172 14.04 4.65 -4.10
N ALA A 173 12.77 4.36 -4.45
CA ALA A 173 11.61 5.11 -3.94
C ALA A 173 10.60 4.31 -3.09
N THR A 174 10.72 2.98 -2.97
CA THR A 174 9.55 2.13 -2.64
C THR A 174 9.75 1.00 -1.61
N GLU A 175 10.57 1.19 -0.57
CA GLU A 175 10.77 0.12 0.44
C GLU A 175 9.55 -0.09 1.39
N THR A 176 8.88 -1.24 1.21
CA THR A 176 8.24 -2.18 2.20
C THR A 176 7.79 -1.78 3.63
N ARG A 177 7.23 -0.59 3.84
CA ARG A 177 6.02 -0.40 4.71
C ARG A 177 4.86 -1.39 4.43
N ASP A 178 4.23 -1.90 5.48
CA ASP A 178 2.90 -2.54 5.45
C ASP A 178 1.86 -1.61 4.79
N LEU A 179 1.37 -2.00 3.61
CA LEU A 179 0.58 -1.17 2.69
C LEU A 179 -0.87 -0.96 3.16
N SER A 180 -1.33 -1.76 4.14
CA SER A 180 -2.66 -1.62 4.74
C SER A 180 -2.84 -0.29 5.48
N GLN A 181 -1.74 0.28 6.01
CA GLN A 181 -1.74 1.50 6.84
C GLN A 181 -1.88 2.79 6.02
N PHE A 182 -1.71 2.71 4.69
CA PHE A 182 -1.75 3.87 3.79
C PHE A 182 -2.94 3.87 2.85
N ASN A 183 -3.79 2.83 2.89
CA ASN A 183 -5.09 2.90 2.25
C ASN A 183 -5.97 3.88 3.03
N ILE A 184 -6.06 5.12 2.54
CA ILE A 184 -6.88 6.18 3.14
C ILE A 184 -8.37 5.94 2.84
N ASP A 185 -8.68 5.10 1.84
CA ASP A 185 -10.04 4.68 1.54
C ASP A 185 -10.48 3.52 2.46
N ASN A 186 -10.48 3.80 3.76
CA ASN A 186 -10.94 2.89 4.80
C ASN A 186 -11.78 3.67 5.84
N LYS A 187 -12.33 2.97 6.83
CA LYS A 187 -13.16 3.61 7.87
C LYS A 187 -12.40 4.69 8.66
N TYR A 188 -11.09 4.50 8.86
CA TYR A 188 -10.25 5.46 9.60
C TYR A 188 -9.99 6.73 8.79
N GLY A 189 -9.76 6.62 7.48
CA GLY A 189 -9.63 7.77 6.59
C GLY A 189 -10.91 8.59 6.51
N ARG A 190 -12.08 7.93 6.47
CA ARG A 190 -13.39 8.61 6.54
C ARG A 190 -13.60 9.32 7.88
N SER A 191 -13.31 8.67 9.00
CA SER A 191 -13.39 9.30 10.33
C SER A 191 -12.38 10.45 10.49
N ALA A 192 -11.17 10.33 9.93
CA ALA A 192 -10.18 11.39 9.96
C ALA A 192 -10.57 12.59 9.10
N LEU A 193 -11.20 12.34 7.95
CA LEU A 193 -11.72 13.39 7.09
C LEU A 193 -12.86 14.12 7.78
N GLU A 194 -13.77 13.37 8.40
CA GLU A 194 -14.86 13.93 9.19
C GLU A 194 -14.33 14.81 10.33
N ALA A 195 -13.39 14.32 11.14
CA ALA A 195 -12.77 15.07 12.22
C ALA A 195 -12.03 16.32 11.70
N THR A 196 -11.35 16.21 10.56
CA THR A 196 -10.66 17.33 9.92
C THR A 196 -11.66 18.42 9.51
N MET A 197 -12.73 18.06 8.82
CA MET A 197 -13.74 19.01 8.33
C MET A 197 -14.52 19.65 9.47
N LYS A 198 -14.88 18.88 10.51
CA LYS A 198 -15.53 19.43 11.71
C LYS A 198 -14.63 20.36 12.51
N ALA A 199 -13.32 20.06 12.59
CA ALA A 199 -12.35 20.96 13.23
C ALA A 199 -12.21 22.28 12.46
N VAL A 200 -12.15 22.23 11.12
CA VAL A 200 -12.12 23.42 10.27
C VAL A 200 -13.36 24.30 10.45
N MET A 201 -14.54 23.68 10.60
CA MET A 201 -15.79 24.40 10.84
C MET A 201 -15.97 24.86 12.30
N GLY A 202 -15.09 24.46 13.21
CA GLY A 202 -15.20 24.75 14.65
C GLY A 202 -16.32 23.97 15.37
N TYR A 203 -16.85 22.90 14.77
CA TYR A 203 -17.89 22.08 15.38
C TYR A 203 -17.34 21.15 16.47
N GLU A 204 -16.10 20.67 16.29
CA GLU A 204 -15.42 19.79 17.23
C GLU A 204 -13.99 20.29 17.49
N ALA A 205 -13.46 19.96 18.67
CA ALA A 205 -12.08 20.30 19.01
C ALA A 205 -11.10 19.55 18.09
N PRO A 206 -10.03 20.21 17.62
CA PRO A 206 -9.05 19.59 16.73
C PRO A 206 -8.30 18.46 17.46
N VAL A 207 -8.27 17.27 16.84
CA VAL A 207 -7.58 16.08 17.37
C VAL A 207 -6.08 16.29 17.46
N VAL A 208 -5.52 17.07 16.52
CA VAL A 208 -4.11 17.46 16.46
C VAL A 208 -4.03 18.98 16.33
N PRO A 209 -2.98 19.63 16.87
CA PRO A 209 -2.84 21.07 16.74
C PRO A 209 -2.61 21.47 15.26
N PRO A 210 -3.03 22.68 14.84
CA PRO A 210 -2.75 23.19 13.51
C PRO A 210 -1.23 23.36 13.27
N PRO A 211 -0.78 23.41 12.01
CA PRO A 211 0.64 23.56 11.68
C PRO A 211 1.22 24.86 12.26
N LYS A 212 2.21 24.73 13.17
CA LYS A 212 2.83 25.88 13.87
C LYS A 212 3.59 26.84 12.96
N ASP A 213 4.00 26.35 11.80
CA ASP A 213 4.78 27.09 10.81
C ASP A 213 3.90 27.78 9.75
N TYR A 214 2.58 27.70 9.88
CA TYR A 214 1.65 28.41 9.00
C TYR A 214 1.52 29.88 9.42
N LYS A 215 1.67 30.79 8.45
CA LYS A 215 1.50 32.23 8.66
C LYS A 215 0.04 32.61 8.39
N GLY A 216 -0.77 32.71 9.45
CA GLY A 216 -2.18 33.09 9.33
C GLY A 216 -3.08 32.27 10.25
N ASP A 217 -4.38 32.40 10.04
CA ASP A 217 -5.38 31.57 10.71
C ASP A 217 -5.69 30.36 9.83
N PHE A 218 -4.97 29.27 10.10
CA PHE A 218 -5.05 28.04 9.31
C PHE A 218 -6.49 27.56 9.09
N PHE A 219 -7.33 27.55 10.13
CA PHE A 219 -8.70 27.02 9.98
C PHE A 219 -9.56 27.96 9.14
N LYS A 220 -9.42 29.27 9.33
CA LYS A 220 -10.16 30.27 8.55
C LYS A 220 -9.75 30.27 7.08
N ASP A 221 -8.45 30.19 6.79
CA ASP A 221 -7.92 30.20 5.43
C ASP A 221 -8.30 28.92 4.68
N VAL A 222 -8.23 27.77 5.36
CA VAL A 222 -8.74 26.49 4.84
C VAL A 222 -10.25 26.55 4.59
N ALA A 223 -11.04 27.07 5.53
CA ALA A 223 -12.49 27.17 5.37
C ALA A 223 -12.85 28.03 4.14
N ALA A 224 -12.20 29.18 3.96
CA ALA A 224 -12.42 30.04 2.79
C ALA A 224 -12.12 29.32 1.47
N ALA A 225 -11.02 28.57 1.42
CA ALA A 225 -10.67 27.80 0.23
C ALA A 225 -11.62 26.61 -0.02
N LEU A 226 -12.10 25.95 1.05
CA LEU A 226 -13.08 24.86 0.97
C LEU A 226 -14.46 25.34 0.49
N VAL A 227 -14.84 26.60 0.78
CA VAL A 227 -16.00 27.26 0.14
C VAL A 227 -15.76 27.42 -1.35
N GLY A 228 -14.58 27.90 -1.75
CA GLY A 228 -14.22 28.10 -3.16
C GLY A 228 -14.28 26.82 -4.01
N VAL A 229 -13.95 25.66 -3.43
CA VAL A 229 -14.02 24.37 -4.13
C VAL A 229 -15.35 23.64 -3.97
N GLY A 230 -16.31 24.22 -3.23
CA GLY A 230 -17.66 23.68 -3.05
C GLY A 230 -17.74 22.48 -2.09
N LEU A 231 -16.82 22.37 -1.12
CA LEU A 231 -16.91 21.41 -0.02
C LEU A 231 -17.63 21.98 1.21
N ILE A 232 -17.71 23.31 1.29
CA ILE A 232 -18.52 24.05 2.25
C ILE A 232 -19.54 24.85 1.46
N VAL A 233 -20.80 24.74 1.83
CA VAL A 233 -21.91 25.46 1.20
C VAL A 233 -22.45 26.50 2.17
N ASN A 234 -22.77 27.68 1.63
CA ASN A 234 -23.56 28.66 2.35
C ASN A 234 -25.01 28.16 2.37
N SER A 235 -25.60 28.03 3.56
CA SER A 235 -26.95 27.49 3.67
C SER A 235 -27.95 28.39 2.94
N GLU A 236 -28.75 27.82 2.03
CA GLU A 236 -29.80 28.56 1.30
C GLU A 236 -30.88 29.11 2.24
N SER A 237 -31.10 28.46 3.40
CA SER A 237 -32.11 28.85 4.38
C SER A 237 -31.63 29.91 5.37
N MET A 238 -30.32 30.08 5.58
CA MET A 238 -29.73 31.14 6.40
C MET A 238 -28.43 31.67 5.77
N PRO A 239 -28.50 32.78 5.01
CA PRO A 239 -27.33 33.40 4.41
C PRO A 239 -26.31 33.81 5.48
N GLY A 240 -25.10 33.25 5.42
CA GLY A 240 -24.01 33.55 6.36
C GLY A 240 -23.65 32.40 7.31
N VAL A 241 -24.48 31.34 7.35
CA VAL A 241 -24.14 30.10 8.07
C VAL A 241 -23.48 29.11 7.11
N LEU A 242 -22.18 28.93 7.28
CA LEU A 242 -21.42 27.92 6.57
C LEU A 242 -21.82 26.52 7.06
N SER A 243 -22.07 25.63 6.13
CA SER A 243 -22.40 24.22 6.39
C SER A 243 -21.58 23.30 5.50
N LEU A 244 -21.31 22.09 5.97
CA LEU A 244 -20.61 21.08 5.18
C LEU A 244 -21.53 20.53 4.10
N ASP A 245 -21.00 20.37 2.88
CA ASP A 245 -21.76 19.82 1.77
C ASP A 245 -22.21 18.37 2.05
N LYS A 246 -23.27 17.93 1.38
CA LYS A 246 -23.69 16.52 1.41
C LYS A 246 -22.52 15.66 0.89
N ASP A 247 -22.20 14.58 1.60
CA ASP A 247 -21.05 13.71 1.33
C ASP A 247 -19.67 14.35 1.50
N TYR A 248 -19.50 15.36 2.37
CA TYR A 248 -18.19 15.94 2.68
C TYR A 248 -17.16 14.91 3.21
N ASN A 249 -17.61 13.78 3.75
CA ASN A 249 -16.78 12.68 4.25
C ASN A 249 -16.39 11.67 3.15
N ASN A 250 -16.77 11.91 1.89
CA ASN A 250 -16.35 11.11 0.75
C ASN A 250 -14.90 11.45 0.37
N MET A 251 -14.00 10.46 0.49
CA MET A 251 -12.57 10.64 0.25
C MET A 251 -12.27 11.08 -1.19
N SER A 252 -12.89 10.44 -2.18
CA SER A 252 -12.67 10.76 -3.60
C SER A 252 -13.14 12.17 -3.93
N LYS A 253 -14.29 12.59 -3.38
CA LYS A 253 -14.80 13.95 -3.54
C LYS A 253 -13.84 14.96 -2.89
N PHE A 254 -13.39 14.71 -1.67
CA PHE A 254 -12.44 15.57 -0.98
C PHE A 254 -11.14 15.72 -1.79
N LEU A 255 -10.49 14.61 -2.16
CA LEU A 255 -9.22 14.62 -2.88
C LEU A 255 -9.31 15.35 -4.23
N ASN A 256 -10.39 15.12 -4.99
CA ASN A 256 -10.58 15.79 -6.28
C ASN A 256 -10.90 17.29 -6.14
N ARG A 257 -11.58 17.70 -5.06
CA ARG A 257 -11.94 19.10 -4.84
C ARG A 257 -10.79 19.93 -4.31
N ILE A 258 -9.94 19.37 -3.44
CA ILE A 258 -8.78 20.11 -2.91
C ILE A 258 -7.72 20.43 -3.98
N LEU A 259 -7.75 19.78 -5.15
CA LEU A 259 -6.91 20.14 -6.30
C LEU A 259 -7.19 21.56 -6.81
N GLY A 260 -8.39 22.10 -6.56
CA GLY A 260 -8.74 23.48 -6.89
C GLY A 260 -8.25 24.52 -5.87
N MET A 261 -7.59 24.11 -4.79
CA MET A 261 -7.07 25.01 -3.76
C MET A 261 -5.65 25.51 -4.11
N PRO A 262 -5.21 26.65 -3.55
CA PRO A 262 -3.82 27.07 -3.65
C PRO A 262 -2.86 25.99 -3.12
N VAL A 263 -1.79 25.71 -3.87
CA VAL A 263 -0.84 24.61 -3.62
C VAL A 263 -0.31 24.58 -2.19
N GLU A 264 0.06 25.74 -1.64
CA GLU A 264 0.55 25.81 -0.26
C GLU A 264 -0.53 25.36 0.73
N LEU A 265 -1.75 25.88 0.61
CA LEU A 265 -2.86 25.57 1.51
C LEU A 265 -3.31 24.12 1.35
N GLN A 266 -3.34 23.59 0.13
CA GLN A 266 -3.60 22.19 -0.16
C GLN A 266 -2.60 21.28 0.56
N ASN A 267 -1.30 21.57 0.45
CA ASN A 267 -0.26 20.79 1.11
C ASN A 267 -0.38 20.82 2.64
N ARG A 268 -0.74 21.97 3.21
CA ARG A 268 -0.95 22.15 4.66
C ARG A 268 -2.19 21.41 5.15
N LEU A 269 -3.31 21.54 4.44
CA LEU A 269 -4.56 20.82 4.73
C LEU A 269 -4.35 19.31 4.67
N PHE A 270 -3.70 18.82 3.60
CA PHE A 270 -3.44 17.40 3.45
C PHE A 270 -2.54 16.88 4.58
N ARG A 271 -1.49 17.62 4.95
CA ARG A 271 -0.62 17.27 6.09
C ARG A 271 -1.41 17.19 7.40
N TYR A 272 -2.23 18.20 7.70
CA TYR A 272 -3.09 18.21 8.89
C TYR A 272 -4.06 17.03 8.92
N PHE A 273 -4.68 16.70 7.78
CA PHE A 273 -5.50 15.49 7.63
C PHE A 273 -4.70 14.20 7.91
N THR A 274 -3.47 14.08 7.39
CA THR A 274 -2.63 12.90 7.65
C THR A 274 -2.20 12.75 9.10
N ASP A 275 -1.94 13.86 9.79
CA ASP A 275 -1.60 13.87 11.21
C ASP A 275 -2.83 13.46 12.05
N THR A 276 -4.01 13.97 11.69
CA THR A 276 -5.30 13.58 12.28
C THR A 276 -5.58 12.08 12.10
N LEU A 277 -5.38 11.54 10.89
CA LEU A 277 -5.52 10.12 10.61
C LEU A 277 -4.56 9.27 11.47
N SER A 278 -3.32 9.70 11.59
CA SER A 278 -2.30 9.02 12.40
C SER A 278 -2.70 8.98 13.88
N ALA A 279 -3.22 10.09 14.41
CA ALA A 279 -3.72 10.19 15.78
C ALA A 279 -4.91 9.26 16.03
N ILE A 280 -5.90 9.24 15.12
CA ILE A 280 -7.06 8.34 15.21
C ILE A 280 -6.64 6.88 15.14
N ILE A 281 -5.69 6.52 14.26
CA ILE A 281 -5.15 5.16 14.18
C ILE A 281 -4.45 4.79 15.50
N ILE A 282 -3.63 5.67 16.07
CA ILE A 282 -2.96 5.42 17.34
C ILE A 282 -3.98 5.24 18.47
N GLN A 283 -5.03 6.05 18.51
CA GLN A 283 -6.11 5.94 19.49
C GLN A 283 -6.90 4.64 19.31
N ALA A 284 -7.21 4.26 18.08
CA ALA A 284 -7.85 2.98 17.76
C ALA A 284 -6.96 1.80 18.21
N LYS A 285 -5.64 1.88 17.99
CA LYS A 285 -4.69 0.86 18.43
C LYS A 285 -4.62 0.75 19.95
N ARG A 286 -4.61 1.89 20.65
CA ARG A 286 -4.61 1.94 22.13
C ARG A 286 -5.92 1.43 22.74
N SER A 287 -7.04 1.74 22.12
CA SER A 287 -8.37 1.30 22.58
C SER A 287 -8.73 -0.12 22.17
N GLY A 288 -7.83 -0.82 21.45
CA GLY A 288 -8.08 -2.17 20.94
C GLY A 288 -9.11 -2.22 19.80
N ARG A 289 -9.69 -1.10 19.37
CA ARG A 289 -10.69 -1.02 18.28
C ARG A 289 -10.06 -0.88 16.89
N PHE A 290 -8.75 -1.12 16.78
CA PHE A 290 -8.05 -1.05 15.50
C PHE A 290 -8.29 -2.31 14.68
N ASP A 291 -8.84 -2.11 13.49
CA ASP A 291 -9.28 -3.11 12.56
C ASP A 291 -8.35 -3.03 11.36
N LEU A 292 -7.47 -4.01 11.26
CA LEU A 292 -6.45 -4.11 10.22
C LEU A 292 -7.04 -4.54 8.87
N GLY A 293 -8.35 -4.76 8.75
CA GLY A 293 -8.97 -5.31 7.55
C GLY A 293 -8.56 -6.76 7.33
N ILE A 294 -8.59 -7.23 6.08
CA ILE A 294 -8.17 -8.60 5.74
C ILE A 294 -6.65 -8.71 5.85
N LEU A 295 -6.16 -9.62 6.71
CA LEU A 295 -4.73 -9.86 6.90
C LEU A 295 -4.26 -10.98 5.96
N ASP A 296 -3.26 -10.71 5.13
CA ASP A 296 -2.67 -11.71 4.23
C ASP A 296 -1.33 -12.21 4.79
N LEU A 297 -1.24 -13.51 5.13
CA LEU A 297 -0.01 -14.17 5.60
C LEU A 297 0.64 -15.00 4.48
N GLY A 298 1.96 -14.90 4.33
CA GLY A 298 2.75 -15.67 3.36
C GLY A 298 2.92 -15.01 1.97
N ALA A 299 2.41 -13.79 1.77
CA ALA A 299 2.58 -13.04 0.51
C ALA A 299 3.91 -12.25 0.45
N GLY A 300 4.58 -12.03 1.58
CA GLY A 300 5.76 -11.16 1.71
C GLY A 300 7.09 -11.89 1.99
N GLY A 301 7.21 -13.17 1.64
CA GLY A 301 8.42 -13.98 1.90
C GLY A 301 8.49 -14.62 3.29
N GLU A 302 7.44 -14.48 4.12
CA GLU A 302 7.33 -15.18 5.40
C GLU A 302 6.94 -16.65 5.20
N VAL A 303 7.56 -17.55 5.97
CA VAL A 303 7.23 -18.98 5.90
C VAL A 303 6.12 -19.28 6.89
N VAL A 304 4.96 -19.66 6.38
CA VAL A 304 3.80 -20.06 7.19
C VAL A 304 3.77 -21.57 7.33
N LYS A 305 3.98 -22.07 8.55
CA LYS A 305 3.86 -23.50 8.91
C LYS A 305 2.60 -23.73 9.71
N ARG A 306 1.81 -24.73 9.34
CA ARG A 306 0.69 -25.20 10.17
C ARG A 306 1.24 -26.12 11.24
N VAL A 307 0.82 -25.96 12.50
CA VAL A 307 1.36 -26.72 13.64
C VAL A 307 0.30 -27.56 14.31
N ARG A 308 -0.92 -27.03 14.43
CA ARG A 308 -2.06 -27.77 14.98
C ARG A 308 -3.30 -27.43 14.19
N THR A 309 -4.14 -28.43 13.94
CA THR A 309 -5.52 -28.24 13.50
C THR A 309 -6.43 -29.01 14.43
N VAL A 310 -7.44 -28.35 14.99
CA VAL A 310 -8.54 -29.01 15.69
C VAL A 310 -9.76 -28.95 14.80
N THR A 311 -10.26 -30.09 14.38
CA THR A 311 -11.41 -30.21 13.47
C THR A 311 -12.64 -30.63 14.26
N PHE A 312 -13.69 -29.81 14.17
CA PHE A 312 -14.99 -30.03 14.79
C PHE A 312 -15.98 -30.46 13.71
N LEU A 313 -16.40 -31.73 13.73
CA LEU A 313 -17.39 -32.28 12.81
C LEU A 313 -18.80 -32.09 13.36
N ARG A 314 -19.67 -31.52 12.52
CA ARG A 314 -21.07 -31.22 12.84
C ARG A 314 -21.97 -31.68 11.71
N LYS A 315 -23.10 -32.32 12.06
CA LYS A 315 -24.19 -32.59 11.12
C LYS A 315 -25.15 -31.41 11.08
N HIS A 316 -25.45 -30.97 9.88
CA HIS A 316 -26.47 -29.96 9.59
C HIS A 316 -27.54 -30.57 8.68
N ALA A 317 -28.70 -29.90 8.58
CA ALA A 317 -29.81 -30.33 7.74
C ALA A 317 -29.45 -30.51 6.25
N THR A 318 -28.34 -29.90 5.79
CA THR A 318 -27.84 -29.95 4.40
C THR A 318 -26.54 -30.76 4.22
N GLY A 319 -26.01 -31.41 5.28
CA GLY A 319 -24.79 -32.24 5.20
C GLY A 319 -23.86 -32.13 6.42
N THR A 320 -22.69 -32.78 6.36
CA THR A 320 -21.60 -32.62 7.34
C THR A 320 -20.62 -31.54 6.89
N ALA A 321 -20.44 -30.50 7.72
CA ALA A 321 -19.50 -29.42 7.43
C ALA A 321 -18.49 -29.28 8.59
N PRO A 322 -17.19 -29.48 8.35
CA PRO A 322 -16.18 -29.31 9.39
C PRO A 322 -15.94 -27.82 9.67
N THR A 323 -15.77 -27.49 10.94
CA THR A 323 -15.13 -26.24 11.38
C THR A 323 -13.72 -26.58 11.82
N GLU A 324 -12.72 -25.84 11.36
CA GLU A 324 -11.32 -26.14 11.66
C GLU A 324 -10.67 -24.96 12.37
N LEU A 325 -10.04 -25.21 13.51
CA LEU A 325 -9.20 -24.25 14.21
C LEU A 325 -7.74 -24.57 13.92
N HIS A 326 -7.11 -23.77 13.08
CA HIS A 326 -5.70 -23.88 12.74
C HIS A 326 -4.84 -23.00 13.65
N THR A 327 -3.84 -23.59 14.28
CA THR A 327 -2.71 -22.87 14.86
C THR A 327 -1.56 -22.89 13.84
N VAL A 328 -1.20 -21.71 13.35
CA VAL A 328 -0.12 -21.52 12.38
C VAL A 328 1.03 -20.73 13.00
N HIS A 329 2.26 -21.10 12.66
CA HIS A 329 3.48 -20.38 12.96
C HIS A 329 3.96 -19.65 11.72
N VAL A 330 4.09 -18.33 11.85
CA VAL A 330 4.73 -17.48 10.84
C VAL A 330 6.15 -17.25 11.30
N GLU A 331 7.11 -17.77 10.54
CA GLU A 331 8.53 -17.58 10.76
C GLU A 331 9.06 -16.48 9.83
N ARG A 332 9.79 -15.53 10.41
CA ARG A 332 10.57 -14.51 9.72
C ARG A 332 12.00 -14.53 10.23
N GLY A 333 12.96 -14.04 9.47
CA GLY A 333 14.37 -14.17 9.84
C GLY A 333 15.20 -14.64 8.68
N MET A 334 16.48 -14.87 8.94
CA MET A 334 17.39 -15.47 7.98
C MET A 334 18.29 -16.46 8.73
N SER A 335 18.22 -17.72 8.32
CA SER A 335 19.06 -18.78 8.89
C SER A 335 20.52 -18.59 8.51
N TRP A 336 21.43 -19.23 9.24
CA TRP A 336 22.86 -19.16 8.92
C TRP A 336 23.18 -19.68 7.50
N PRO A 337 22.62 -20.82 7.03
CA PRO A 337 22.84 -21.28 5.66
C PRO A 337 22.33 -20.29 4.60
N GLU A 338 21.15 -19.71 4.80
CA GLU A 338 20.61 -18.68 3.89
C GLU A 338 21.48 -17.41 3.88
N ALA A 339 22.05 -17.04 5.04
CA ALA A 339 22.97 -15.90 5.13
C ALA A 339 24.30 -16.17 4.40
N LEU A 340 24.79 -17.42 4.41
CA LEU A 340 25.99 -17.84 3.67
C LEU A 340 25.75 -17.89 2.17
N GLU A 341 24.62 -18.42 1.72
CA GLU A 341 24.21 -18.39 0.31
C GLU A 341 24.12 -16.94 -0.16
N LYS A 342 23.49 -16.07 0.65
CA LYS A 342 23.43 -14.64 0.36
C LYS A 342 24.82 -14.00 0.30
N LEU A 343 25.74 -14.36 1.20
CA LEU A 343 27.12 -13.88 1.18
C LEU A 343 27.85 -14.29 -0.11
N SER A 344 27.61 -15.49 -0.63
CA SER A 344 28.26 -15.94 -1.88
C SER A 344 27.82 -15.17 -3.13
N GLU A 345 26.69 -14.48 -3.07
CA GLU A 345 26.20 -13.60 -4.12
C GLU A 345 26.81 -12.18 -4.04
N LEU A 346 27.50 -11.85 -2.95
CA LEU A 346 28.07 -10.51 -2.71
C LEU A 346 29.46 -10.39 -3.35
N ALA A 347 29.75 -9.22 -3.90
CA ALA A 347 31.00 -8.94 -4.63
C ALA A 347 31.71 -7.68 -4.13
N GLY A 348 31.09 -6.89 -3.25
CA GLY A 348 31.63 -5.65 -2.72
C GLY A 348 32.59 -5.86 -1.53
N ASP A 349 33.71 -5.15 -1.53
CA ASP A 349 34.76 -5.26 -0.52
C ASP A 349 34.33 -4.78 0.88
N SER A 350 33.25 -3.99 0.97
CA SER A 350 32.64 -3.55 2.22
C SER A 350 31.39 -4.35 2.59
N GLU A 351 30.97 -5.31 1.77
CA GLU A 351 29.87 -6.22 2.07
C GLU A 351 30.34 -7.38 2.95
N GLY A 352 29.43 -7.93 3.74
CA GLY A 352 29.71 -9.11 4.57
C GLY A 352 29.16 -9.02 5.99
N PHE A 353 29.70 -9.84 6.88
CA PHE A 353 29.23 -9.93 8.25
C PHE A 353 29.85 -8.85 9.15
N TYR A 354 29.03 -8.32 10.04
CA TYR A 354 29.40 -7.29 11.00
C TYR A 354 28.91 -7.69 12.40
N VAL A 355 29.75 -7.45 13.41
CA VAL A 355 29.47 -7.79 14.81
C VAL A 355 29.56 -6.53 15.68
N SER A 356 28.63 -6.34 16.61
CA SER A 356 28.55 -5.09 17.38
C SER A 356 29.74 -4.88 18.31
N HIS A 357 30.22 -3.62 18.39
CA HIS A 357 31.21 -3.21 19.39
C HIS A 357 30.66 -3.29 20.81
N GLN A 358 29.37 -2.99 20.96
CA GLN A 358 28.68 -3.09 22.25
C GLN A 358 28.36 -4.54 22.57
N VAL A 359 28.87 -5.01 23.71
CA VAL A 359 28.47 -6.27 24.34
C VAL A 359 27.24 -5.99 25.20
N ARG A 360 26.15 -6.73 24.98
CA ARG A 360 24.93 -6.63 25.80
C ARG A 360 24.63 -7.98 26.40
N ASN A 361 24.60 -8.07 27.73
CA ASN A 361 24.37 -9.31 28.46
C ASN A 361 25.32 -10.44 28.03
N GLY A 362 26.62 -10.13 27.86
CA GLY A 362 27.64 -11.08 27.41
C GLY A 362 27.55 -11.51 25.94
N LYS A 363 26.65 -10.91 25.14
CA LYS A 363 26.39 -11.30 23.74
C LYS A 363 26.67 -10.14 22.79
N HIS A 364 27.10 -10.48 21.58
CA HIS A 364 27.26 -9.54 20.47
C HIS A 364 26.08 -9.64 19.49
N THR A 365 25.77 -8.55 18.80
CA THR A 365 24.80 -8.52 17.71
C THR A 365 25.53 -8.81 16.40
N ALA A 366 25.14 -9.87 15.70
CA ALA A 366 25.60 -10.13 14.34
C ALA A 366 24.59 -9.62 13.31
N ILE A 367 25.09 -9.00 12.25
CA ILE A 367 24.31 -8.53 11.11
C ILE A 367 25.07 -8.85 9.81
N LEU A 368 24.33 -9.00 8.71
CA LEU A 368 24.89 -9.15 7.37
C LEU A 368 24.56 -7.87 6.62
N ALA A 369 25.57 -7.12 6.22
CA ALA A 369 25.39 -5.87 5.49
C ALA A 369 25.68 -6.11 4.01
N VAL A 370 24.72 -5.72 3.17
CA VAL A 370 24.76 -5.82 1.71
C VAL A 370 24.70 -4.40 1.17
N GLU A 371 25.60 -4.03 0.27
CA GLU A 371 25.62 -2.70 -0.33
C GLU A 371 24.30 -2.49 -1.08
N ALA A 372 23.62 -1.40 -0.77
CA ALA A 372 22.42 -1.03 -1.49
C ALA A 372 22.86 -0.42 -2.82
N ASP A 373 22.54 -1.08 -3.93
CA ASP A 373 22.91 -0.59 -5.27
C ASP A 373 22.27 0.80 -5.52
N THR A 374 23.09 1.85 -5.44
CA THR A 374 22.66 3.24 -5.61
C THR A 374 22.46 3.63 -7.08
N GLY A 375 22.63 2.70 -8.03
CA GLY A 375 22.35 2.93 -9.45
C GLY A 375 23.28 3.96 -10.11
N THR A 376 24.32 4.41 -9.42
CA THR A 376 25.38 5.23 -9.99
C THR A 376 26.61 4.35 -10.13
N LYS A 377 27.00 4.01 -11.36
CA LYS A 377 28.34 3.46 -11.67
C LYS A 377 29.48 4.47 -11.44
N LYS A 378 29.26 5.49 -10.60
CA LYS A 378 30.33 6.29 -10.01
C LYS A 378 30.63 5.63 -8.67
N LYS A 379 31.86 5.13 -8.48
CA LYS A 379 32.37 4.77 -7.15
C LYS A 379 32.03 5.93 -6.21
N ALA A 380 31.18 5.69 -5.22
CA ALA A 380 30.95 6.68 -4.17
C ALA A 380 32.30 6.98 -3.51
N GLU A 381 32.78 8.22 -3.62
CA GLU A 381 34.11 8.62 -3.12
C GLU A 381 34.13 8.72 -1.58
N SER A 382 32.97 8.73 -0.92
CA SER A 382 32.84 8.94 0.53
C SER A 382 32.01 7.86 1.24
N LYS A 383 32.53 7.35 2.38
CA LYS A 383 31.86 6.37 3.27
C LYS A 383 30.50 6.81 3.82
N LYS A 384 30.13 8.10 3.71
CA LYS A 384 28.83 8.62 4.14
C LYS A 384 27.73 8.44 3.09
N GLU A 385 28.11 8.19 1.84
CA GLU A 385 27.19 8.06 0.70
C GLU A 385 26.94 6.60 0.33
N GLN A 386 27.78 5.68 0.82
CA GLN A 386 27.58 4.24 0.66
C GLN A 386 26.51 3.75 1.65
N MET A 387 25.37 3.35 1.10
CA MET A 387 24.23 2.86 1.86
C MET A 387 24.22 1.33 1.88
N PHE A 388 23.89 0.72 3.01
CA PHE A 388 23.86 -0.72 3.18
C PHE A 388 22.49 -1.17 3.72
N SER A 389 21.99 -2.26 3.13
CA SER A 389 20.86 -3.04 3.62
C SER A 389 21.34 -4.04 4.67
N VAL A 390 20.70 -4.05 5.84
CA VAL A 390 21.13 -4.86 6.98
C VAL A 390 20.20 -6.05 7.17
N TYR A 391 20.72 -7.27 7.13
CA TYR A 391 19.99 -8.48 7.48
C TYR A 391 20.30 -8.88 8.93
N ARG A 392 19.26 -9.30 9.65
CA ARG A 392 19.36 -9.80 11.02
C ARG A 392 18.83 -11.23 11.12
N PRO A 393 19.35 -12.04 12.06
CA PRO A 393 18.90 -13.41 12.25
C PRO A 393 17.40 -13.49 12.62
N ASN A 394 16.90 -12.62 13.50
CA ASN A 394 15.55 -12.72 14.05
C ASN A 394 14.44 -12.01 13.26
N THR A 395 14.79 -11.04 12.41
CA THR A 395 13.82 -10.26 11.62
C THR A 395 14.04 -10.33 10.12
N GLY A 396 15.17 -10.87 9.68
CA GLY A 396 15.58 -10.85 8.28
C GLY A 396 16.03 -9.45 7.88
N LEU A 397 15.71 -9.06 6.65
CA LEU A 397 16.04 -7.74 6.10
C LEU A 397 15.45 -6.61 6.96
N GLN A 398 16.30 -5.68 7.37
CA GLN A 398 15.96 -4.47 8.10
C GLN A 398 15.68 -3.34 7.10
N PHE A 399 14.47 -2.79 7.14
CA PHE A 399 14.00 -1.73 6.23
C PHE A 399 14.76 -0.40 6.34
N ARG A 400 15.50 -0.18 7.43
CA ARG A 400 16.30 1.03 7.58
C ARG A 400 17.69 0.73 7.05
N GLN A 401 18.00 1.31 5.90
CA GLN A 401 19.37 1.35 5.41
C GLN A 401 20.24 2.19 6.34
N GLU A 402 21.48 1.76 6.53
CA GLU A 402 22.47 2.47 7.34
C GLU A 402 23.66 2.82 6.44
N SER A 403 24.21 4.02 6.59
CA SER A 403 25.45 4.37 5.87
C SER A 403 26.63 3.55 6.40
N LEU A 404 27.65 3.32 5.57
CA LEU A 404 28.86 2.60 6.01
C LEU A 404 29.49 3.26 7.24
N ALA A 405 29.52 4.59 7.30
CA ALA A 405 30.02 5.33 8.46
C ALA A 405 29.22 5.07 9.76
N GLU A 406 27.89 4.92 9.67
CA GLU A 406 27.05 4.56 10.82
C GLU A 406 27.20 3.09 11.23
N LEU A 407 27.39 2.21 10.24
CA LEU A 407 27.66 0.79 10.47
C LEU A 407 29.01 0.58 11.16
N GLU A 408 30.10 1.15 10.64
CA GLU A 408 31.44 1.06 11.23
C GLU A 408 31.49 1.65 12.65
N LYS A 409 30.66 2.66 12.94
CA LYS A 409 30.53 3.23 14.29
C LYS A 409 29.90 2.26 15.29
N LYS A 410 29.01 1.37 14.85
CA LYS A 410 28.23 0.47 15.71
C LYS A 410 28.75 -0.97 15.70
N TYR A 411 29.35 -1.39 14.60
CA TYR A 411 29.76 -2.76 14.31
C TYR A 411 31.16 -2.80 13.68
N LYS A 412 31.84 -3.93 13.87
CA LYS A 412 33.11 -4.27 13.24
C LYS A 412 32.86 -5.32 12.17
N LYS A 413 33.43 -5.16 10.96
CA LYS A 413 33.41 -6.20 9.93
C LYS A 413 34.21 -7.41 10.42
N VAL A 414 33.67 -8.61 10.25
CA VAL A 414 34.30 -9.87 10.66
C VAL A 414 34.18 -10.92 9.56
N GLU A 415 34.99 -11.97 9.66
CA GLU A 415 34.85 -13.15 8.81
C GLU A 415 33.61 -13.98 9.20
N SER A 416 33.15 -14.83 8.29
CA SER A 416 31.94 -15.64 8.50
C SER A 416 32.01 -16.51 9.76
N GLY A 417 33.18 -17.08 10.09
CA GLY A 417 33.35 -17.90 11.29
C GLY A 417 33.10 -17.15 12.60
N ASP A 418 33.50 -15.89 12.70
CA ASP A 418 33.30 -15.07 13.90
C ASP A 418 31.84 -14.61 14.08
N ALA A 419 31.10 -14.52 12.98
CA ALA A 419 29.69 -14.13 12.97
C ALA A 419 28.72 -15.31 13.19
N GLU A 420 29.16 -16.55 12.90
CA GLU A 420 28.33 -17.75 12.97
C GLU A 420 27.70 -17.96 14.35
N LYS A 421 28.53 -17.90 15.39
CA LYS A 421 28.10 -18.13 16.77
C LYS A 421 27.07 -17.08 17.23
N PRO A 422 27.33 -15.76 17.18
CA PRO A 422 26.36 -14.75 17.58
C PRO A 422 25.10 -14.75 16.69
N TRP A 423 25.23 -15.06 15.40
CA TRP A 423 24.08 -15.16 14.49
C TRP A 423 23.16 -16.31 14.88
N THR A 424 23.71 -17.51 15.03
CA THR A 424 22.97 -18.74 15.33
C THR A 424 22.35 -18.67 16.72
N GLU A 425 23.08 -18.19 17.73
CA GLU A 425 22.54 -18.00 19.08
C GLU A 425 21.35 -17.02 19.11
N GLN A 426 21.42 -15.93 18.34
CA GLN A 426 20.30 -14.99 18.23
C GLN A 426 19.15 -15.59 17.42
N TYR A 427 19.44 -16.31 16.34
CA TYR A 427 18.45 -16.97 15.48
C TYR A 427 17.62 -17.99 16.27
N ASP A 428 18.28 -18.88 17.00
CA ASP A 428 17.64 -19.97 17.75
C ASP A 428 16.89 -19.46 18.96
N SER A 429 17.48 -18.55 19.72
CA SER A 429 16.82 -17.96 20.89
C SER A 429 15.59 -17.14 20.50
N SER A 430 15.62 -16.45 19.36
CA SER A 430 14.51 -15.60 18.90
C SER A 430 13.24 -16.37 18.51
N VAL A 431 13.26 -17.70 18.52
CA VAL A 431 12.07 -18.53 18.33
C VAL A 431 11.10 -18.37 19.51
N ASN A 432 11.61 -18.37 20.74
CA ASN A 432 10.79 -18.34 21.97
C ASN A 432 11.18 -17.23 22.95
N THR A 433 12.34 -16.60 22.76
CA THR A 433 12.88 -15.58 23.68
C THR A 433 12.75 -14.20 23.05
N CYS A 434 11.96 -13.32 23.69
CA CYS A 434 11.83 -11.95 23.24
C CYS A 434 13.17 -11.19 23.33
N SER A 435 13.34 -10.16 22.50
CA SER A 435 14.54 -9.33 22.47
C SER A 435 14.87 -8.68 23.83
N HIS A 436 13.87 -8.38 24.66
CA HIS A 436 14.08 -7.87 26.00
C HIS A 436 14.82 -8.89 26.89
N ALA A 437 14.30 -10.12 26.94
CA ALA A 437 14.91 -11.20 27.71
C ALA A 437 16.28 -11.58 27.14
N TYR A 438 16.43 -11.60 25.82
CA TYR A 438 17.70 -11.92 25.18
C TYR A 438 18.80 -10.89 25.51
N TRP A 439 18.51 -9.59 25.39
CA TRP A 439 19.50 -8.51 25.57
C TRP A 439 19.65 -8.00 27.00
N ARG A 440 18.62 -8.11 27.85
CA ARG A 440 18.62 -7.59 29.23
C ARG A 440 18.54 -8.69 30.29
N GLY A 441 18.37 -9.95 29.89
CA GLY A 441 18.19 -11.09 30.80
C GLY A 441 16.80 -11.17 31.45
N ASN A 442 15.99 -10.12 31.36
CA ASN A 442 14.61 -10.10 31.88
C ASN A 442 13.64 -9.41 30.90
N CYS A 443 12.37 -9.81 30.97
CA CYS A 443 11.30 -9.11 30.29
C CYS A 443 10.21 -8.79 31.30
N ARG A 444 9.91 -7.50 31.47
CA ARG A 444 8.88 -7.04 32.40
C ARG A 444 7.52 -7.70 32.12
N MET A 445 7.16 -7.90 30.86
CA MET A 445 5.89 -8.53 30.48
C MET A 445 5.86 -10.02 30.85
N VAL A 446 6.93 -10.75 30.53
CA VAL A 446 7.03 -12.18 30.89
C VAL A 446 7.06 -12.37 32.41
N ASN A 447 7.75 -11.49 33.15
CA ASN A 447 7.79 -11.53 34.61
C ASN A 447 6.43 -11.22 35.26
N LEU A 448 5.55 -10.49 34.55
CA LEU A 448 4.16 -10.24 34.94
C LEU A 448 3.21 -11.37 34.50
N GLY A 449 3.75 -12.48 33.96
CA GLY A 449 2.97 -13.61 33.44
C GLY A 449 2.30 -13.34 32.08
N GLN A 450 2.71 -12.30 31.35
CA GLN A 450 2.19 -11.97 30.03
C GLN A 450 3.16 -12.38 28.90
N ASP A 451 2.62 -12.80 27.76
CA ASP A 451 3.40 -13.13 26.58
C ASP A 451 4.08 -11.88 25.99
N CYS A 452 5.34 -12.00 25.54
CA CYS A 452 6.06 -10.92 24.86
C CYS A 452 6.53 -11.36 23.47
N GLU A 453 5.95 -10.76 22.43
CA GLU A 453 6.26 -11.10 21.03
C GLU A 453 7.34 -10.19 20.39
N ILE A 454 7.93 -9.28 21.18
CA ILE A 454 8.82 -8.25 20.67
C ILE A 454 10.18 -8.86 20.32
N GLY A 455 10.51 -8.83 19.03
CA GLY A 455 11.76 -9.36 18.49
C GLY A 455 11.78 -10.88 18.28
N LEU A 456 10.64 -11.56 18.47
CA LEU A 456 10.51 -12.96 18.09
C LEU A 456 10.51 -13.11 16.57
N ARG A 457 11.14 -14.20 16.11
CA ARG A 457 11.13 -14.69 14.73
C ARG A 457 9.89 -15.53 14.45
N ARG A 458 9.36 -16.23 15.46
CA ARG A 458 8.13 -17.02 15.34
C ARG A 458 6.95 -16.27 15.94
N ARG A 459 5.88 -16.11 15.16
CA ARG A 459 4.58 -15.62 15.63
C ARG A 459 3.53 -16.70 15.47
N THR A 460 2.66 -16.83 16.46
CA THR A 460 1.59 -17.83 16.46
C THR A 460 0.26 -17.16 16.19
N TYR A 461 -0.44 -17.62 15.16
CA TYR A 461 -1.80 -17.17 14.84
C TYR A 461 -2.77 -18.34 14.97
N ASN A 462 -3.95 -18.08 15.51
CA ASN A 462 -5.03 -19.07 15.59
C ASN A 462 -6.16 -18.64 14.67
N VAL A 463 -6.57 -19.51 13.76
CA VAL A 463 -7.47 -19.18 12.64
C VAL A 463 -8.59 -20.20 12.58
N VAL A 464 -9.83 -19.74 12.71
CA VAL A 464 -11.02 -20.59 12.51
C VAL A 464 -11.43 -20.51 11.04
N SER A 465 -11.50 -21.66 10.37
CA SER A 465 -11.83 -21.82 8.96
C SER A 465 -12.94 -22.88 8.77
N GLY A 466 -13.36 -23.08 7.51
CA GLY A 466 -14.45 -24.01 7.18
C GLY A 466 -15.82 -23.36 7.33
N SER A 467 -16.77 -24.07 7.96
CA SER A 467 -18.15 -23.59 8.15
C SER A 467 -18.28 -22.59 9.31
N VAL A 468 -17.53 -21.49 9.27
CA VAL A 468 -17.49 -20.49 10.36
C VAL A 468 -18.86 -19.87 10.64
N LEU A 469 -19.73 -19.79 9.63
CA LEU A 469 -21.10 -19.26 9.77
C LEU A 469 -21.96 -20.10 10.72
N SER A 470 -21.79 -21.42 10.77
CA SER A 470 -22.62 -22.28 11.62
C SER A 470 -22.26 -22.18 13.11
N VAL A 471 -21.07 -21.66 13.41
CA VAL A 471 -20.55 -21.47 14.78
C VAL A 471 -20.39 -20.00 15.15
N TRP A 472 -20.82 -19.08 14.27
CA TRP A 472 -20.54 -17.65 14.34
C TRP A 472 -20.96 -17.02 15.68
N SER A 473 -22.19 -17.30 16.12
CA SER A 473 -22.76 -16.77 17.38
C SER A 473 -21.97 -17.21 18.61
N ARG A 474 -21.37 -18.40 18.59
CA ARG A 474 -20.54 -18.92 19.69
C ARG A 474 -19.17 -18.29 19.71
N VAL A 475 -18.56 -18.14 18.53
CA VAL A 475 -17.28 -17.44 18.40
C VAL A 475 -17.44 -16.00 18.92
N GLU A 476 -18.50 -15.30 18.54
CA GLU A 476 -18.81 -13.96 19.06
C GLU A 476 -19.05 -13.96 20.57
N GLY A 477 -19.78 -14.94 21.12
CA GLY A 477 -20.00 -15.06 22.56
C GLY A 477 -18.71 -15.27 23.37
N VAL A 478 -17.80 -16.12 22.89
CA VAL A 478 -16.49 -16.35 23.52
C VAL A 478 -15.61 -15.10 23.43
N LEU A 479 -15.62 -14.40 22.29
CA LEU A 479 -14.87 -13.15 22.13
C LEU A 479 -15.41 -12.03 23.04
N ALA A 480 -16.74 -11.90 23.14
CA ALA A 480 -17.40 -10.89 23.96
C ALA A 480 -17.16 -11.10 25.48
N SER A 481 -17.14 -12.35 25.94
CA SER A 481 -16.92 -12.67 27.35
C SER A 481 -15.47 -12.43 27.82
N LYS A 482 -14.48 -12.64 26.95
CA LYS A 482 -13.05 -12.55 27.30
C LYS A 482 -12.41 -11.19 27.00
N ASN A 483 -12.91 -10.44 26.01
CA ASN A 483 -12.30 -9.17 25.59
C ASN A 483 -13.10 -7.92 26.00
N GLY A 484 -14.28 -8.09 26.61
CA GLY A 484 -15.22 -7.00 26.87
C GLY A 484 -15.76 -6.37 25.59
N THR A 485 -16.72 -5.45 25.72
CA THR A 485 -17.47 -4.77 24.63
C THR A 485 -16.62 -3.94 23.65
N HIS A 486 -15.29 -4.00 23.71
CA HIS A 486 -14.39 -3.12 22.96
C HIS A 486 -13.51 -3.81 21.92
N ASN A 487 -13.51 -5.14 21.83
CA ASN A 487 -12.71 -5.86 20.83
C ASN A 487 -13.44 -7.08 20.21
N ASN A 488 -14.70 -6.88 19.81
CA ASN A 488 -15.58 -7.94 19.27
C ASN A 488 -15.50 -8.10 17.74
N LYS A 489 -14.68 -7.32 17.02
CA LYS A 489 -14.62 -7.42 15.55
C LYS A 489 -13.63 -8.50 15.14
N MET A 490 -14.21 -9.64 14.74
CA MET A 490 -13.56 -10.76 14.08
C MET A 490 -12.81 -10.28 12.83
N GLN A 491 -11.49 -10.47 12.81
CA GLN A 491 -10.64 -10.12 11.67
C GLN A 491 -10.52 -11.29 10.72
N VAL A 492 -10.79 -11.07 9.44
CA VAL A 492 -10.58 -12.10 8.40
C VAL A 492 -9.10 -12.18 8.05
N ILE A 493 -8.57 -13.40 7.96
CA ILE A 493 -7.20 -13.69 7.57
C ILE A 493 -7.19 -14.64 6.38
N ARG A 494 -6.34 -14.35 5.40
CA ARG A 494 -6.01 -15.29 4.33
C ARG A 494 -4.56 -15.67 4.52
N LEU A 495 -4.28 -16.96 4.51
CA LEU A 495 -2.93 -17.47 4.67
C LEU A 495 -2.63 -18.51 3.60
N ARG A 496 -1.37 -18.54 3.18
CA ARG A 496 -0.84 -19.57 2.29
C ARG A 496 0.27 -20.31 3.02
N THR A 497 0.11 -21.61 3.23
CA THR A 497 1.12 -22.42 3.89
C THR A 497 2.29 -22.71 2.94
N LYS A 498 3.41 -23.20 3.49
CA LYS A 498 4.56 -23.69 2.70
C LYS A 498 4.15 -24.73 1.64
N ASP A 499 3.11 -25.51 1.91
CA ASP A 499 2.58 -26.55 1.03
C ASP A 499 1.56 -26.02 0.00
N ASP A 500 1.54 -24.70 -0.25
CA ASP A 500 0.61 -23.95 -1.12
C ASP A 500 -0.89 -24.10 -0.76
N MET A 501 -1.20 -24.58 0.45
CA MET A 501 -2.57 -24.67 0.93
C MET A 501 -3.07 -23.27 1.32
N LYS A 502 -4.18 -22.86 0.72
CA LYS A 502 -4.84 -21.58 0.99
C LYS A 502 -5.92 -21.77 2.04
N ILE A 503 -5.81 -21.05 3.15
CA ILE A 503 -6.80 -21.06 4.22
C ILE A 503 -7.34 -19.63 4.37
N VAL A 504 -8.66 -19.52 4.38
CA VAL A 504 -9.37 -18.26 4.66
C VAL A 504 -10.21 -18.48 5.91
N GLY A 505 -10.04 -17.62 6.90
CA GLY A 505 -10.69 -17.80 8.17
C GLY A 505 -10.71 -16.54 9.02
N THR A 506 -11.12 -16.70 10.27
CA THR A 506 -11.14 -15.61 11.24
C THR A 506 -10.04 -15.78 12.28
N LEU A 507 -9.32 -14.70 12.57
CA LEU A 507 -8.30 -14.65 13.60
C LEU A 507 -8.93 -14.72 15.00
N ILE A 508 -8.45 -15.66 15.82
CA ILE A 508 -8.85 -15.84 17.21
C ILE A 508 -7.69 -15.44 18.14
N PRO A 509 -7.92 -14.50 19.07
CA PRO A 509 -6.95 -14.16 20.11
C PRO A 509 -6.55 -15.36 20.96
N LYS A 510 -5.27 -15.47 21.33
CA LYS A 510 -4.72 -16.62 22.08
C LYS A 510 -5.47 -16.91 23.39
N ASN A 511 -5.88 -15.86 24.11
CA ASN A 511 -6.66 -15.96 25.35
C ASN A 511 -8.07 -16.54 25.18
N CYS A 512 -8.60 -16.55 23.95
CA CYS A 512 -9.92 -17.09 23.61
C CYS A 512 -9.86 -18.50 23.04
N VAL A 513 -8.67 -19.03 22.72
CA VAL A 513 -8.50 -20.33 22.04
C VAL A 513 -9.07 -21.47 22.86
N ASP A 514 -8.70 -21.59 24.13
CA ASP A 514 -9.13 -22.73 24.96
C ASP A 514 -10.64 -22.69 25.23
N ALA A 515 -11.17 -21.51 25.55
CA ALA A 515 -12.60 -21.30 25.73
C ALA A 515 -13.39 -21.57 24.44
N LEU A 516 -12.80 -21.26 23.28
CA LEU A 516 -13.41 -21.55 21.99
C LEU A 516 -13.38 -23.05 21.68
N ILE A 517 -12.29 -23.74 21.99
CA ILE A 517 -12.22 -25.21 21.83
C ILE A 517 -13.28 -25.87 22.70
N GLU A 518 -13.43 -25.46 23.95
CA GLU A 518 -14.45 -25.98 24.87
C GLU A 518 -15.87 -25.73 24.32
N ALA A 519 -16.17 -24.48 23.94
CA ALA A 519 -17.47 -24.12 23.37
C ALA A 519 -17.79 -24.89 22.08
N LEU A 520 -16.79 -25.06 21.19
CA LEU A 520 -16.96 -25.77 19.92
C LEU A 520 -16.96 -27.31 20.09
N SER A 521 -16.41 -27.84 21.18
CA SER A 521 -16.41 -29.28 21.46
C SER A 521 -17.72 -29.75 22.08
N SER A 522 -18.42 -28.88 22.82
CA SER A 522 -19.64 -29.21 23.58
C SER A 522 -20.75 -29.89 22.77
N ASP A 523 -20.80 -29.63 21.47
CA ASP A 523 -21.85 -30.10 20.57
C ASP A 523 -21.29 -30.53 19.20
N ALA A 524 -19.99 -30.85 19.14
CA ALA A 524 -19.39 -31.53 18.01
C ALA A 524 -19.66 -33.03 18.12
N GLU A 525 -20.03 -33.68 17.02
CA GLU A 525 -20.19 -35.15 17.00
C GLU A 525 -18.85 -35.85 17.11
N LYS A 526 -17.80 -35.22 16.57
CA LYS A 526 -16.43 -35.70 16.62
C LYS A 526 -15.48 -34.51 16.64
N VAL A 527 -14.50 -34.57 17.53
CA VAL A 527 -13.37 -33.64 17.57
C VAL A 527 -12.12 -34.44 17.21
N ASP A 528 -11.42 -34.00 16.17
CA ASP A 528 -10.14 -34.59 15.76
C ASP A 528 -9.03 -33.55 15.93
N GLU A 529 -7.90 -33.94 16.51
CA GLU A 529 -6.74 -33.06 16.66
C GLU A 529 -5.58 -33.61 15.85
N GLN A 530 -5.14 -32.83 14.87
CA GLN A 530 -3.99 -33.14 14.03
C GLN A 530 -2.85 -32.19 14.37
N LYS A 531 -1.71 -32.75 14.78
CA LYS A 531 -0.47 -32.01 14.98
C LYS A 531 0.45 -32.23 13.79
N PHE A 532 0.99 -31.14 13.28
CA PHE A 532 1.91 -31.12 12.15
C PHE A 532 3.31 -30.79 12.70
N THR A 533 4.28 -31.63 12.38
CA THR A 533 5.70 -31.47 12.76
C THR A 533 6.46 -30.53 11.84
#